data_AF-A0A6J1LA37-F1
#
_entry.id   AF-A0A6J1LA37-F1
#
_cell.length_a   1.000
_cell.length_b   1.000
_cell.length_c   1.000
_cell.angle_alpha   90.00
_cell.angle_beta   90.00
_cell.angle_gamma   90.00
#
_symmetry.space_group_name_H-M   'P 1'
#
loop_
_entity.id
_entity.type
_entity.pdbx_description
1 polymer ?
#
loop_
_entity_poly.entity_id
_entity_poly.type
_entity_poly.pdbx_seq_one_letter_code
_entity_poly.pdbx_strand_id
1 'polypeptide(L)'
;MLPPCCKNFVREILSTDLYSGFFARNGGYIKRQKFQPLRPAVSAKEMNLSSTLTGKSESMTWLPAQNSVPLWSRRLPLTGSRKKWFAFDVEFDERLWSLWGGLHPRSTYFDSQARGHQTCCVVACCAASVLLSLKGWTSKLLDVIVVAGDKYYRASMRRSSNPDDLALECNFHGTDFLVQLQLMAHGQLYSSPAGPAMGLYEALNFFFTRYQFSIVQCQGHHLAFGYSSCRNGGYFFYDCSGWDRPVFPDNMGASYVLRCKQLLLLVYCIVVTLNVRRAGIDFQIFSVQADQVVN
;
A
#
# COMPACT_ATOMS: atom_id res chain seq x y z
N MET A 1 7.71 -25.77 0.82
CA MET A 1 6.52 -26.19 1.58
C MET A 1 6.28 -25.14 2.65
N LEU A 2 5.07 -24.56 2.76
CA LEU A 2 4.79 -23.58 3.83
C LEU A 2 4.82 -24.30 5.19
N PRO A 3 5.35 -23.67 6.26
CA PRO A 3 5.33 -24.23 7.61
C PRO A 3 3.90 -24.58 8.06
N PRO A 4 3.71 -25.62 8.90
CA PRO A 4 2.39 -26.02 9.41
C PRO A 4 1.61 -24.86 10.06
N CYS A 5 2.28 -23.90 10.70
CA CYS A 5 1.71 -22.73 11.36
C CYS A 5 0.98 -21.79 10.37
N CYS A 6 1.50 -21.63 9.15
CA CYS A 6 0.89 -20.78 8.12
C CYS A 6 -0.43 -21.35 7.56
N LYS A 7 -0.67 -22.66 7.67
CA LYS A 7 -1.90 -23.29 7.14
C LYS A 7 -3.12 -23.04 8.03
N ASN A 8 -2.92 -22.96 9.35
CA ASN A 8 -3.98 -22.64 10.30
C ASN A 8 -4.33 -21.14 10.27
N PHE A 9 -3.31 -20.28 10.11
CA PHE A 9 -3.46 -18.82 9.98
C PHE A 9 -4.34 -18.39 8.80
N VAL A 10 -4.18 -19.02 7.62
CA VAL A 10 -5.02 -18.72 6.43
C VAL A 10 -6.47 -19.19 6.62
N ARG A 11 -6.71 -20.26 7.40
CA ARG A 11 -8.08 -20.73 7.67
C ARG A 11 -8.83 -19.82 8.64
N GLU A 12 -8.15 -19.28 9.65
CA GLU A 12 -8.78 -18.42 10.67
C GLU A 12 -9.18 -17.03 10.14
N ILE A 13 -8.40 -16.47 9.19
CA ILE A 13 -8.76 -15.25 8.44
C ILE A 13 -10.01 -15.46 7.58
N LEU A 14 -10.23 -16.68 7.07
CA LEU A 14 -11.36 -17.04 6.21
C LEU A 14 -12.61 -17.52 6.97
N SER A 15 -12.51 -17.88 8.27
CA SER A 15 -13.59 -18.57 8.99
C SER A 15 -14.31 -17.77 10.08
N THR A 16 -14.06 -16.46 10.20
CA THR A 16 -14.73 -15.64 11.23
C THR A 16 -15.88 -14.81 10.65
N ASP A 17 -17.08 -15.42 10.68
CA ASP A 17 -18.38 -14.77 10.58
C ASP A 17 -18.67 -13.95 11.85
N LEU A 18 -18.14 -12.72 11.88
CA LEU A 18 -18.51 -11.72 12.88
C LEU A 18 -18.59 -10.38 12.19
N TYR A 19 -19.57 -10.17 11.30
CA TYR A 19 -20.08 -8.85 10.88
C TYR A 19 -21.38 -9.02 10.06
N SER A 20 -22.34 -9.78 10.61
CA SER A 20 -23.75 -9.68 10.19
C SER A 20 -24.45 -8.68 11.11
N GLY A 21 -24.42 -7.41 10.73
CA GLY A 21 -25.22 -6.37 11.36
C GLY A 21 -24.41 -5.15 11.71
N PHE A 22 -24.40 -4.15 10.83
CA PHE A 22 -24.40 -2.72 11.13
C PHE A 22 -24.46 -1.93 9.82
N PHE A 23 -25.52 -2.15 9.04
CA PHE A 23 -25.99 -1.18 8.05
C PHE A 23 -27.49 -1.00 8.25
N ALA A 24 -27.86 -0.26 9.30
CA ALA A 24 -29.19 0.31 9.41
C ALA A 24 -29.13 1.60 10.24
N ARG A 25 -29.69 2.66 9.64
CA ARG A 25 -30.11 3.95 10.21
C ARG A 25 -29.00 4.97 10.49
N ASN A 26 -28.85 5.90 9.56
CA ASN A 26 -29.36 7.25 9.81
C ASN A 26 -29.70 7.95 8.49
N GLY A 27 -30.96 8.36 8.39
CA GLY A 27 -31.49 9.12 7.27
C GLY A 27 -30.94 10.54 7.29
N GLY A 28 -30.16 10.88 6.29
CA GLY A 28 -29.79 12.24 5.94
C GLY A 28 -29.88 12.38 4.44
N TYR A 29 -30.76 13.25 3.96
CA TYR A 29 -30.88 13.58 2.54
C TYR A 29 -29.57 14.22 2.04
N ILE A 30 -28.69 13.42 1.43
CA ILE A 30 -27.53 13.94 0.70
C ILE A 30 -28.05 14.42 -0.67
N LYS A 31 -28.01 15.75 -0.88
CA LYS A 31 -28.26 16.36 -2.19
C LYS A 31 -27.37 15.65 -3.23
N ARG A 32 -27.98 15.11 -4.29
CA ARG A 32 -27.28 14.59 -5.46
C ARG A 32 -26.44 15.71 -6.08
N GLN A 33 -25.16 15.77 -5.73
CA GLN A 33 -24.19 16.52 -6.50
C GLN A 33 -24.09 15.84 -7.86
N LYS A 34 -24.43 16.56 -8.94
CA LYS A 34 -24.21 16.09 -10.31
C LYS A 34 -22.69 15.92 -10.49
N PHE A 35 -22.19 14.71 -10.29
CA PHE A 35 -20.83 14.35 -10.71
C PHE A 35 -20.79 14.47 -12.23
N GLN A 36 -20.04 15.42 -12.76
CA GLN A 36 -19.62 15.34 -14.15
C GLN A 36 -18.79 14.05 -14.28
N PRO A 37 -19.16 13.12 -15.18
CA PRO A 37 -18.33 11.96 -15.41
C PRO A 37 -16.98 12.44 -15.92
N LEU A 38 -15.91 12.14 -15.18
CA LEU A 38 -14.56 12.27 -15.71
C LEU A 38 -14.51 11.40 -16.96
N ARG A 39 -14.22 12.01 -18.12
CA ARG A 39 -14.18 11.29 -19.40
C ARG A 39 -13.18 10.13 -19.26
N PRO A 40 -13.55 8.89 -19.60
CA PRO A 40 -12.59 7.80 -19.66
C PRO A 40 -11.63 8.07 -20.81
N ALA A 41 -10.48 8.65 -20.51
CA ALA A 41 -9.34 8.70 -21.44
C ALA A 41 -8.52 7.39 -21.41
N VAL A 42 -9.09 6.31 -20.87
CA VAL A 42 -8.33 5.16 -20.35
C VAL A 42 -8.07 4.09 -21.43
N SER A 43 -8.90 3.99 -22.48
CA SER A 43 -8.76 2.84 -23.40
C SER A 43 -7.71 2.97 -24.51
N ALA A 44 -7.19 4.16 -24.82
CA ALA A 44 -6.32 4.37 -25.99
C ALA A 44 -4.89 4.86 -25.66
N LYS A 45 -4.67 5.53 -24.52
CA LYS A 45 -3.32 5.95 -24.10
C LYS A 45 -2.53 4.84 -23.39
N GLU A 46 -3.21 3.81 -22.89
CA GLU A 46 -2.60 2.75 -22.07
C GLU A 46 -2.15 1.51 -22.84
N MET A 47 -2.38 1.46 -24.15
CA MET A 47 -1.63 0.57 -25.06
C MET A 47 -0.11 0.83 -25.01
N ASN A 48 0.32 1.89 -24.32
CA ASN A 48 1.70 2.33 -24.19
C ASN A 48 2.25 2.29 -22.75
N LEU A 49 1.65 1.59 -21.77
CA LEU A 49 2.36 1.39 -20.49
C LEU A 49 3.67 0.59 -20.69
N SER A 50 3.72 -0.28 -21.71
CA SER A 50 4.95 -0.94 -22.17
C SER A 50 5.94 -0.05 -22.91
N SER A 51 5.51 1.05 -23.55
CA SER A 51 6.42 1.98 -24.23
C SER A 51 6.82 3.19 -23.37
N THR A 52 5.97 3.56 -22.39
CA THR A 52 6.22 4.62 -21.41
C THR A 52 7.16 4.15 -20.29
N LEU A 53 7.10 2.85 -19.95
CA LEU A 53 8.02 2.18 -19.03
C LEU A 53 9.18 1.50 -19.79
N THR A 54 9.76 2.20 -20.77
CA THR A 54 10.93 1.69 -21.53
C THR A 54 12.27 2.00 -20.86
N GLY A 55 12.28 2.93 -19.90
CA GLY A 55 13.47 3.30 -19.13
C GLY A 55 13.65 2.45 -17.87
N LYS A 56 14.90 2.20 -17.48
CA LYS A 56 15.27 1.63 -16.17
C LYS A 56 15.31 2.69 -15.06
N SER A 57 14.57 3.79 -15.22
CA SER A 57 14.59 4.93 -14.29
C SER A 57 13.23 5.58 -14.23
N GLU A 58 12.87 6.08 -13.06
CA GLU A 58 11.63 6.81 -12.88
C GLU A 58 11.59 8.14 -13.62
N SER A 59 10.39 8.55 -14.03
CA SER A 59 10.18 9.83 -14.68
C SER A 59 8.96 10.54 -14.11
N MET A 60 9.10 11.86 -13.91
CA MET A 60 7.98 12.72 -13.53
C MET A 60 6.86 12.73 -14.58
N THR A 61 7.18 12.38 -15.83
CA THR A 61 6.17 12.24 -16.92
C THR A 61 5.17 11.12 -16.69
N TRP A 62 5.45 10.20 -15.76
CA TRP A 62 4.52 9.13 -15.37
C TRP A 62 3.36 9.63 -14.52
N LEU A 63 3.50 10.81 -13.90
CA LEU A 63 2.46 11.36 -13.06
C LEU A 63 1.23 11.74 -13.89
N PRO A 64 0.01 11.44 -13.41
CA PRO A 64 -1.21 11.86 -14.08
C PRO A 64 -1.18 13.37 -14.38
N ALA A 65 -1.65 13.78 -15.55
CA ALA A 65 -1.99 15.18 -15.81
C ALA A 65 -3.07 15.66 -14.83
N GLN A 66 -3.22 16.97 -14.66
CA GLN A 66 -4.04 17.59 -13.61
C GLN A 66 -5.53 17.15 -13.60
N ASN A 67 -6.05 16.68 -14.74
CA ASN A 67 -7.43 16.19 -14.90
C ASN A 67 -7.52 14.68 -15.19
N SER A 68 -6.42 13.94 -15.05
CA SER A 68 -6.38 12.48 -15.18
C SER A 68 -6.18 11.82 -13.81
N VAL A 69 -6.61 10.57 -13.71
CA VAL A 69 -6.50 9.77 -12.50
C VAL A 69 -5.67 8.51 -12.81
N PRO A 70 -5.01 7.91 -11.80
CA PRO A 70 -4.28 6.68 -12.00
C PRO A 70 -5.20 5.52 -12.36
N LEU A 71 -4.61 4.48 -12.98
CA LEU A 71 -5.26 3.24 -13.41
C LEU A 71 -6.14 2.58 -12.33
N TRP A 72 -5.67 2.59 -11.09
CA TRP A 72 -6.36 1.99 -9.94
C TRP A 72 -7.27 2.99 -9.20
N SER A 73 -7.49 4.19 -9.75
CA SER A 73 -8.32 5.21 -9.09
C SER A 73 -9.75 4.73 -8.92
N ARG A 74 -10.28 4.90 -7.71
CA ARG A 74 -11.67 4.62 -7.35
C ARG A 74 -12.63 5.69 -7.86
N ARG A 75 -12.11 6.72 -8.55
CA ARG A 75 -12.90 7.71 -9.29
C ARG A 75 -13.30 7.24 -10.69
N LEU A 76 -12.68 6.17 -11.20
CA LEU A 76 -13.02 5.62 -12.50
C LEU A 76 -14.40 4.93 -12.42
N PRO A 77 -15.24 5.07 -13.46
CA PRO A 77 -16.55 4.46 -13.48
C PRO A 77 -16.44 2.94 -13.39
N LEU A 78 -17.25 2.34 -12.53
CA LEU A 78 -17.44 0.90 -12.48
C LEU A 78 -18.26 0.48 -13.71
N THR A 79 -17.58 0.16 -14.81
CA THR A 79 -18.23 -0.36 -16.00
C THR A 79 -18.24 -1.89 -15.93
N GLY A 80 -19.40 -2.47 -15.60
CA GLY A 80 -19.58 -3.92 -15.49
C GLY A 80 -18.90 -4.59 -14.29
N SER A 81 -18.86 -5.92 -14.29
CA SER A 81 -18.18 -6.72 -13.27
C SER A 81 -16.66 -6.68 -13.50
N ARG A 82 -15.91 -6.08 -12.58
CA ARG A 82 -14.43 -6.12 -12.63
C ARG A 82 -13.97 -7.57 -12.57
N LYS A 83 -13.10 -7.96 -13.52
CA LYS A 83 -12.41 -9.26 -13.46
C LYS A 83 -11.64 -9.34 -12.14
N LYS A 84 -11.69 -10.50 -11.49
CA LYS A 84 -11.06 -10.76 -10.20
C LYS A 84 -9.92 -11.76 -10.32
N TRP A 85 -8.88 -11.57 -9.52
CA TRP A 85 -7.87 -12.57 -9.20
C TRP A 85 -7.87 -12.78 -7.69
N PHE A 86 -8.52 -13.85 -7.24
CA PHE A 86 -8.90 -14.00 -5.81
C PHE A 86 -9.68 -12.77 -5.34
N ALA A 87 -9.26 -12.12 -4.24
CA ALA A 87 -9.92 -10.92 -3.74
C ALA A 87 -9.58 -9.65 -4.55
N PHE A 88 -8.55 -9.68 -5.40
CA PHE A 88 -8.05 -8.49 -6.10
C PHE A 88 -8.86 -8.17 -7.35
N ASP A 89 -9.11 -6.89 -7.59
CA ASP A 89 -9.52 -6.36 -8.90
C ASP A 89 -8.34 -6.45 -9.88
N VAL A 90 -8.60 -6.90 -11.10
CA VAL A 90 -7.64 -6.80 -12.20
C VAL A 90 -7.73 -5.39 -12.78
N GLU A 91 -6.68 -4.58 -12.60
CA GLU A 91 -6.59 -3.22 -13.14
C GLU A 91 -5.92 -3.22 -14.51
N PHE A 92 -4.90 -4.08 -14.68
CA PHE A 92 -4.28 -4.34 -15.97
C PHE A 92 -3.94 -5.81 -16.10
N ASP A 93 -4.50 -6.45 -17.13
CA ASP A 93 -4.44 -7.90 -17.32
C ASP A 93 -3.02 -8.44 -17.21
N GLU A 94 -2.86 -9.45 -16.36
CA GLU A 94 -1.61 -10.14 -16.06
C GLU A 94 -0.45 -9.26 -15.53
N ARG A 95 -0.70 -7.99 -15.19
CA ARG A 95 0.35 -7.05 -14.76
C ARG A 95 0.05 -6.29 -13.47
N LEU A 96 -1.16 -5.75 -13.29
CA LEU A 96 -1.53 -4.92 -12.15
C LEU A 96 -2.85 -5.36 -11.55
N TRP A 97 -2.86 -5.50 -10.23
CA TRP A 97 -4.04 -5.82 -9.45
C TRP A 97 -4.13 -4.91 -8.25
N SER A 98 -5.35 -4.67 -7.78
CA SER A 98 -5.59 -3.87 -6.58
C SER A 98 -6.55 -4.57 -5.61
N LEU A 99 -6.34 -4.36 -4.33
CA LEU A 99 -7.21 -4.81 -3.25
C LEU A 99 -7.40 -3.65 -2.28
N TRP A 100 -8.62 -3.48 -1.77
CA TRP A 100 -9.04 -2.29 -1.02
C TRP A 100 -9.66 -2.73 0.29
N GLY A 101 -9.36 -2.01 1.37
CA GLY A 101 -10.04 -2.11 2.65
C GLY A 101 -11.30 -1.26 2.67
N GLY A 102 -12.08 -1.42 3.74
CA GLY A 102 -13.21 -0.54 4.07
C GLY A 102 -12.86 0.53 5.11
N LEU A 103 -11.71 0.43 5.77
CA LEU A 103 -11.31 1.30 6.86
C LEU A 103 -10.13 2.20 6.48
N HIS A 104 -10.28 3.50 6.72
CA HIS A 104 -9.22 4.49 6.57
C HIS A 104 -8.73 4.98 7.95
N PRO A 105 -7.43 5.28 8.14
CA PRO A 105 -6.86 5.92 9.33
C PRO A 105 -7.62 7.13 9.88
N ARG A 106 -8.30 7.90 9.01
CA ARG A 106 -9.14 9.05 9.38
C ARG A 106 -10.58 8.70 9.82
N SER A 107 -10.92 7.42 9.89
CA SER A 107 -12.25 6.97 10.30
C SER A 107 -12.57 7.39 11.74
N THR A 108 -13.86 7.64 12.02
CA THR A 108 -14.36 7.87 13.38
C THR A 108 -14.27 6.65 14.29
N TYR A 109 -13.94 5.48 13.74
CA TYR A 109 -13.59 4.28 14.49
C TYR A 109 -12.39 4.50 15.44
N PHE A 110 -11.44 5.37 15.05
CA PHE A 110 -10.27 5.67 15.86
C PHE A 110 -10.48 6.86 16.79
N ASP A 111 -9.77 6.81 17.92
CA ASP A 111 -9.74 7.91 18.90
C ASP A 111 -9.27 9.20 18.24
N SER A 112 -9.90 10.32 18.59
CA SER A 112 -9.60 11.63 18.01
C SER A 112 -8.13 12.05 18.09
N GLN A 113 -7.40 11.61 19.13
CA GLN A 113 -5.99 11.96 19.35
C GLN A 113 -5.04 11.09 18.52
N ALA A 114 -5.46 9.89 18.09
CA ALA A 114 -4.64 8.96 17.31
C ALA A 114 -5.04 8.90 15.81
N ARG A 115 -6.23 9.39 15.48
CA ARG A 115 -6.81 9.34 14.13
C ARG A 115 -5.90 10.00 13.10
N GLY A 116 -5.58 9.27 12.04
CA GLY A 116 -4.71 9.73 10.94
C GLY A 116 -3.21 9.50 11.17
N HIS A 117 -2.80 8.99 12.34
CA HIS A 117 -1.40 8.73 12.69
C HIS A 117 -1.03 7.25 12.72
N GLN A 118 -1.91 6.36 12.23
CA GLN A 118 -1.70 4.91 12.26
C GLN A 118 -0.44 4.50 11.49
N THR A 119 0.48 3.79 12.15
CA THR A 119 1.73 3.28 11.55
C THR A 119 1.49 1.96 10.80
N CYS A 120 0.60 1.97 9.81
CA CYS A 120 0.17 0.74 9.13
C CYS A 120 1.24 0.12 8.23
N CYS A 121 2.24 0.89 7.76
CA CYS A 121 3.27 0.40 6.85
C CYS A 121 4.12 -0.72 7.49
N VAL A 122 4.50 -0.58 8.76
CA VAL A 122 5.21 -1.63 9.52
C VAL A 122 4.34 -2.87 9.66
N VAL A 123 3.08 -2.70 10.07
CA VAL A 123 2.13 -3.81 10.26
C VAL A 123 1.87 -4.55 8.95
N ALA A 124 1.80 -3.84 7.82
CA ALA A 124 1.67 -4.47 6.50
C ALA A 124 2.88 -5.35 6.15
N CYS A 125 4.09 -4.95 6.55
CA CYS A 125 5.29 -5.78 6.42
C CYS A 125 5.24 -7.01 7.33
N CYS A 126 4.79 -6.87 8.59
CA CYS A 126 4.54 -8.03 9.47
C CYS A 126 3.50 -8.99 8.86
N ALA A 127 2.39 -8.46 8.35
CA ALA A 127 1.38 -9.27 7.67
C ALA A 127 1.97 -10.00 6.46
N ALA A 128 2.82 -9.35 5.66
CA ALA A 128 3.48 -9.96 4.51
C ALA A 128 4.51 -11.04 4.89
N SER A 129 5.18 -10.92 6.04
CA SER A 129 6.14 -11.91 6.52
C SER A 129 5.47 -13.23 6.92
N VAL A 130 4.24 -13.18 7.44
CA VAL A 130 3.45 -14.39 7.76
C VAL A 130 2.57 -14.87 6.60
N LEU A 131 1.96 -13.95 5.86
CA LEU A 131 1.14 -14.21 4.68
C LEU A 131 1.97 -14.06 3.42
N LEU A 132 2.99 -14.92 3.28
CA LEU A 132 3.89 -14.93 2.13
C LEU A 132 3.14 -14.95 0.79
N SER A 133 1.93 -15.53 0.74
CA SER A 133 1.10 -15.53 -0.47
C SER A 133 0.10 -14.38 -0.48
N LEU A 134 0.26 -13.46 -1.44
CA LEU A 134 -0.71 -12.38 -1.71
C LEU A 134 -2.11 -12.89 -2.06
N LYS A 135 -2.27 -14.16 -2.49
CA LYS A 135 -3.59 -14.75 -2.77
C LYS A 135 -4.51 -14.78 -1.57
N GLY A 136 -3.94 -14.89 -0.36
CA GLY A 136 -4.69 -14.93 0.89
C GLY A 136 -5.07 -13.55 1.42
N TRP A 137 -4.63 -12.47 0.76
CA TRP A 137 -4.95 -11.12 1.19
C TRP A 137 -6.39 -10.76 0.80
N THR A 138 -7.11 -10.14 1.73
CA THR A 138 -8.53 -9.78 1.58
C THR A 138 -8.79 -8.35 2.05
N SER A 139 -9.94 -7.78 1.71
CA SER A 139 -10.36 -6.46 2.23
C SER A 139 -10.33 -6.42 3.75
N LYS A 140 -10.83 -7.48 4.40
CA LYS A 140 -10.84 -7.62 5.85
C LYS A 140 -9.43 -7.61 6.44
N LEU A 141 -8.48 -8.28 5.79
CA LEU A 141 -7.08 -8.24 6.21
C LEU A 141 -6.53 -6.80 6.21
N LEU A 142 -6.84 -6.01 5.18
CA LEU A 142 -6.38 -4.62 5.12
C LEU A 142 -6.98 -3.79 6.27
N ASP A 143 -8.25 -4.02 6.61
CA ASP A 143 -8.87 -3.34 7.76
C ASP A 143 -8.19 -3.74 9.08
N VAL A 144 -7.83 -5.02 9.25
CA VAL A 144 -7.08 -5.46 10.43
C VAL A 144 -5.68 -4.84 10.48
N ILE A 145 -4.99 -4.70 9.35
CA ILE A 145 -3.70 -3.98 9.28
C ILE A 145 -3.88 -2.53 9.78
N VAL A 146 -4.96 -1.84 9.40
CA VAL A 146 -5.22 -0.47 9.87
C VAL A 146 -5.48 -0.44 11.38
N VAL A 147 -6.29 -1.36 11.91
CA VAL A 147 -6.58 -1.46 13.35
C VAL A 147 -5.33 -1.80 14.16
N ALA A 148 -4.50 -2.73 13.69
CA ALA A 148 -3.23 -3.05 14.33
C ALA A 148 -2.22 -1.90 14.22
N GLY A 149 -2.24 -1.14 13.11
CA GLY A 149 -1.44 0.08 12.96
C GLY A 149 -1.76 1.16 14.00
N ASP A 150 -3.03 1.29 14.41
CA ASP A 150 -3.44 2.16 15.51
C ASP A 150 -2.90 1.68 16.87
N LYS A 151 -3.02 0.38 17.15
CA LYS A 151 -2.46 -0.22 18.37
C LYS A 151 -0.94 -0.01 18.46
N TYR A 152 -0.25 -0.26 17.34
CA TYR A 152 1.20 -0.12 17.25
C TYR A 152 1.63 1.34 17.39
N TYR A 153 0.97 2.28 16.71
CA TYR A 153 1.22 3.71 16.90
C TYR A 153 1.10 4.14 18.37
N ARG A 154 0.02 3.74 19.05
CA ARG A 154 -0.16 4.07 20.47
C ARG A 154 0.89 3.42 21.36
N ALA A 155 1.38 2.23 21.02
CA ALA A 155 2.49 1.60 21.75
C ALA A 155 3.77 2.42 21.58
N SER A 156 4.09 2.87 20.37
CA SER A 156 5.22 3.75 20.08
C SER A 156 5.12 5.06 20.87
N MET A 157 3.96 5.72 20.85
CA MET A 157 3.75 6.99 21.57
C MET A 157 3.86 6.90 23.09
N ARG A 158 3.63 5.72 23.69
CA ARG A 158 3.84 5.50 25.13
C ARG A 158 5.32 5.37 25.49
N ARG A 159 6.13 4.89 24.55
CA ARG A 159 7.58 4.73 24.71
C ARG A 159 8.31 6.04 24.43
N SER A 160 7.87 6.78 23.43
CA SER A 160 8.55 7.99 22.96
C SER A 160 7.56 9.03 22.47
N SER A 161 7.82 10.29 22.78
CA SER A 161 7.07 11.41 22.20
C SER A 161 7.50 11.71 20.75
N ASN A 162 8.60 11.11 20.28
CA ASN A 162 9.03 11.24 18.89
C ASN A 162 8.22 10.26 18.01
N PRO A 163 7.45 10.75 17.02
CA PRO A 163 6.66 9.88 16.13
C PRO A 163 7.52 8.92 15.29
N ASP A 164 8.81 9.20 15.11
CA ASP A 164 9.75 8.35 14.37
C ASP A 164 10.37 7.25 15.23
N ASP A 165 10.23 7.32 16.57
CA ASP A 165 10.73 6.31 17.50
C ASP A 165 9.65 5.25 17.76
N LEU A 166 9.59 4.29 16.83
CA LEU A 166 8.60 3.22 16.82
C LEU A 166 8.91 2.15 17.88
N ALA A 167 7.86 1.56 18.45
CA ALA A 167 8.00 0.44 19.37
C ALA A 167 8.69 -0.75 18.69
N LEU A 168 9.56 -1.46 19.41
CA LEU A 168 10.22 -2.65 18.90
C LEU A 168 9.25 -3.81 18.72
N GLU A 169 8.22 -3.90 19.56
CA GLU A 169 7.24 -4.99 19.55
C GLU A 169 5.98 -4.57 18.78
N CYS A 170 5.61 -5.39 17.80
CA CYS A 170 4.37 -5.23 17.06
C CYS A 170 3.52 -6.49 17.21
N ASN A 171 2.32 -6.37 17.77
CA ASN A 171 1.35 -7.46 17.77
C ASN A 171 0.48 -7.40 16.51
N PHE A 172 0.46 -8.47 15.74
CA PHE A 172 -0.45 -8.63 14.61
C PHE A 172 -1.12 -10.00 14.66
N HIS A 173 -2.45 -10.00 14.81
CA HIS A 173 -3.27 -11.21 14.81
C HIS A 173 -2.86 -12.26 15.86
N GLY A 174 -2.47 -11.82 17.07
CA GLY A 174 -2.06 -12.74 18.14
C GLY A 174 -0.65 -13.29 17.98
N THR A 175 0.11 -12.81 16.99
CA THR A 175 1.55 -13.06 16.87
C THR A 175 2.30 -11.79 17.24
N ASP A 176 3.27 -11.93 18.14
CA ASP A 176 4.18 -10.86 18.51
C ASP A 176 5.41 -10.89 17.61
N PHE A 177 5.78 -9.72 17.08
CA PHE A 177 6.94 -9.52 16.24
C PHE A 177 7.92 -8.58 16.91
N LEU A 178 9.19 -8.95 16.88
CA LEU A 178 10.27 -8.00 17.05
C LEU A 178 10.56 -7.35 15.70
N VAL A 179 10.30 -6.06 15.60
CA VAL A 179 10.47 -5.26 14.39
C VAL A 179 11.79 -4.51 14.46
N GLN A 180 12.62 -4.70 13.43
CA GLN A 180 13.83 -3.93 13.21
C GLN A 180 13.73 -3.16 11.89
N LEU A 181 13.95 -1.84 11.98
CA LEU A 181 14.04 -0.94 10.86
C LEU A 181 15.48 -0.51 10.66
N GLN A 182 16.02 -0.75 9.47
CA GLN A 182 17.38 -0.35 9.12
C GLN A 182 17.37 0.44 7.81
N LEU A 183 17.98 1.64 7.81
CA LEU A 183 18.15 2.43 6.59
C LEU A 183 19.08 1.69 5.63
N MET A 184 18.54 1.26 4.48
CA MET A 184 19.29 0.48 3.50
C MET A 184 19.71 1.29 2.27
N ALA A 185 18.90 2.26 1.88
CA ALA A 185 19.20 3.14 0.77
C ALA A 185 18.59 4.51 1.00
N HIS A 186 19.25 5.53 0.46
CA HIS A 186 18.72 6.89 0.34
C HIS A 186 19.01 7.38 -1.07
N GLY A 187 18.22 8.32 -1.56
CA GLY A 187 18.38 8.85 -2.91
C GLY A 187 17.44 10.01 -3.16
N GLN A 188 17.34 10.40 -4.42
CA GLN A 188 16.51 11.51 -4.85
C GLN A 188 15.58 11.09 -5.98
N LEU A 189 14.31 11.49 -5.89
CA LEU A 189 13.33 11.21 -6.93
C LEU A 189 13.74 11.88 -8.26
N TYR A 190 13.64 11.10 -9.34
CA TYR A 190 13.94 11.54 -10.71
C TYR A 190 15.40 11.93 -10.90
N SER A 191 16.31 11.27 -10.17
CA SER A 191 17.75 11.43 -10.38
C SER A 191 18.15 10.91 -11.75
N SER A 192 19.08 11.62 -12.40
CA SER A 192 19.67 11.15 -13.66
C SER A 192 20.36 9.80 -13.45
N PRO A 193 20.23 8.84 -14.39
CA PRO A 193 20.98 7.59 -14.33
C PRO A 193 22.47 7.86 -14.18
N ALA A 194 23.15 7.13 -13.29
CA ALA A 194 24.57 7.33 -12.96
C ALA A 194 24.92 8.74 -12.43
N GLY A 195 23.93 9.47 -11.89
CA GLY A 195 24.13 10.72 -11.17
C GLY A 195 24.73 10.51 -9.77
N PRO A 196 24.98 11.60 -9.03
CA PRO A 196 25.58 11.54 -7.69
C PRO A 196 24.64 10.97 -6.61
N ALA A 197 23.32 10.97 -6.87
CA ALA A 197 22.30 10.39 -6.00
C ALA A 197 21.58 9.24 -6.73
N MET A 198 21.28 8.16 -6.00
CA MET A 198 20.53 7.05 -6.57
C MET A 198 19.09 7.46 -6.91
N GLY A 199 18.63 7.04 -8.09
CA GLY A 199 17.21 7.08 -8.43
C GLY A 199 16.40 6.04 -7.64
N LEU A 200 15.08 6.21 -7.59
CA LEU A 200 14.17 5.29 -6.90
C LEU A 200 14.25 3.87 -7.49
N TYR A 201 14.31 3.73 -8.81
CA TYR A 201 14.49 2.41 -9.44
C TYR A 201 15.80 1.76 -9.02
N GLU A 202 16.91 2.50 -9.04
CA GLU A 202 18.24 1.99 -8.67
C GLU A 202 18.26 1.55 -7.20
N ALA A 203 17.70 2.36 -6.31
CA ALA A 203 17.60 2.06 -4.88
C ALA A 203 16.72 0.83 -4.60
N LEU A 204 15.58 0.68 -5.28
CA LEU A 204 14.72 -0.51 -5.15
C LEU A 204 15.41 -1.76 -5.71
N ASN A 205 16.09 -1.63 -6.85
CA ASN A 205 16.84 -2.73 -7.45
C ASN A 205 17.98 -3.19 -6.53
N PHE A 206 18.71 -2.25 -5.93
CA PHE A 206 19.73 -2.53 -4.90
C PHE A 206 19.10 -3.21 -3.67
N PHE A 207 18.00 -2.68 -3.15
CA PHE A 207 17.31 -3.20 -1.97
C PHE A 207 16.91 -4.67 -2.12
N PHE A 208 16.26 -5.02 -3.23
CA PHE A 208 15.76 -6.38 -3.47
C PHE A 208 16.87 -7.42 -3.70
N THR A 209 18.15 -7.02 -3.76
CA THR A 209 19.26 -7.98 -3.78
C THR A 209 19.44 -8.70 -2.44
N ARG A 210 18.93 -8.13 -1.34
CA ARG A 210 19.18 -8.62 0.03
C ARG A 210 17.95 -8.66 0.92
N TYR A 211 16.94 -7.83 0.63
CA TYR A 211 15.80 -7.63 1.53
C TYR A 211 14.47 -7.86 0.81
N GLN A 212 13.47 -8.29 1.58
CA GLN A 212 12.17 -8.69 1.05
C GLN A 212 11.05 -7.68 1.32
N PHE A 213 11.07 -7.01 2.47
CA PHE A 213 10.00 -6.10 2.93
C PHE A 213 10.59 -4.77 3.36
N SER A 214 9.91 -3.68 3.01
CA SER A 214 10.47 -2.35 3.11
C SER A 214 9.42 -1.28 3.35
N ILE A 215 9.88 -0.15 3.86
CA ILE A 215 9.16 1.11 3.88
C ILE A 215 9.95 2.13 3.06
N VAL A 216 9.30 2.80 2.13
CA VAL A 216 9.83 4.03 1.52
C VAL A 216 9.23 5.23 2.24
N GLN A 217 10.10 6.15 2.64
CA GLN A 217 9.75 7.43 3.24
C GLN A 217 10.11 8.55 2.26
N CYS A 218 9.14 9.42 1.96
CA CYS A 218 9.35 10.59 1.13
C CYS A 218 8.30 11.67 1.45
N GLN A 219 8.73 12.88 1.80
CA GLN A 219 7.85 14.01 2.16
C GLN A 219 6.75 13.67 3.18
N GLY A 220 7.07 12.87 4.21
CA GLY A 220 6.11 12.45 5.25
C GLY A 220 5.17 11.32 4.84
N HIS A 221 5.22 10.86 3.57
CA HIS A 221 4.57 9.61 3.18
C HIS A 221 5.42 8.42 3.61
N HIS A 222 4.76 7.39 4.14
CA HIS A 222 5.37 6.12 4.51
C HIS A 222 4.61 5.00 3.81
N LEU A 223 5.24 4.37 2.83
CA LEU A 223 4.58 3.36 1.99
C LEU A 223 5.29 2.03 2.18
N ALA A 224 4.54 0.96 2.45
CA ALA A 224 5.11 -0.37 2.56
C ALA A 224 5.19 -1.03 1.20
N PHE A 225 6.26 -1.77 0.95
CA PHE A 225 6.40 -2.55 -0.27
C PHE A 225 7.25 -3.79 -0.02
N GLY A 226 7.18 -4.75 -0.95
CA GLY A 226 8.01 -5.94 -0.86
C GLY A 226 7.80 -6.91 -2.00
N TYR A 227 8.39 -8.09 -1.85
CA TYR A 227 8.31 -9.15 -2.85
C TYR A 227 7.85 -10.47 -2.22
N SER A 228 6.88 -11.11 -2.85
CA SER A 228 6.45 -12.48 -2.54
C SER A 228 7.11 -13.45 -3.50
N SER A 229 7.92 -14.38 -3.00
CA SER A 229 8.58 -15.44 -3.78
C SER A 229 7.70 -16.67 -4.06
N CYS A 230 6.43 -16.67 -3.63
CA CYS A 230 5.51 -17.80 -3.80
C CYS A 230 5.21 -18.11 -5.28
N ARG A 231 4.71 -19.31 -5.57
CA ARG A 231 4.16 -19.67 -6.90
C ARG A 231 2.96 -18.74 -7.18
N ASN A 232 3.13 -17.77 -8.10
CA ASN A 232 2.24 -16.60 -8.35
C ASN A 232 2.39 -15.42 -7.38
N GLY A 233 3.55 -15.27 -6.76
CA GLY A 233 3.92 -14.08 -6.01
C GLY A 233 4.15 -12.87 -6.93
N GLY A 234 5.10 -12.02 -6.57
CA GLY A 234 5.33 -10.74 -7.23
C GLY A 234 5.56 -9.63 -6.22
N TYR A 235 5.73 -8.42 -6.75
CA TYR A 235 5.87 -7.23 -5.95
C TYR A 235 4.51 -6.79 -5.39
N PHE A 236 4.53 -6.22 -4.19
CA PHE A 236 3.38 -5.53 -3.63
C PHE A 236 3.78 -4.17 -3.11
N PHE A 237 2.78 -3.30 -3.01
CA PHE A 237 2.83 -1.96 -2.49
C PHE A 237 1.57 -1.74 -1.65
N TYR A 238 1.68 -1.21 -0.45
CA TYR A 238 0.56 -0.91 0.44
C TYR A 238 0.59 0.56 0.87
N ASP A 239 -0.56 1.21 0.77
CA ASP A 239 -0.81 2.56 1.27
C ASP A 239 -2.12 2.60 2.06
N CYS A 240 -2.12 3.41 3.12
CA CYS A 240 -3.32 3.72 3.90
C CYS A 240 -3.49 5.22 4.15
N SER A 241 -2.59 6.04 3.62
CA SER A 241 -2.62 7.49 3.78
C SER A 241 -3.49 8.18 2.71
N GLY A 242 -3.76 7.48 1.59
CA GLY A 242 -4.54 7.99 0.48
C GLY A 242 -5.91 8.50 0.88
N TRP A 243 -6.11 9.81 0.66
CA TRP A 243 -7.33 10.54 0.92
C TRP A 243 -7.57 11.51 -0.23
N ASP A 244 -8.80 11.62 -0.69
CA ASP A 244 -9.19 12.44 -1.84
C ASP A 244 -8.37 12.12 -3.11
N ARG A 245 -8.05 13.16 -3.87
CA ARG A 245 -7.43 13.07 -5.19
C ARG A 245 -5.97 12.64 -5.06
N PRO A 246 -5.44 11.88 -6.04
CA PRO A 246 -6.08 11.48 -7.31
C PRO A 246 -6.79 10.12 -7.26
N VAL A 247 -6.62 9.35 -6.19
CA VAL A 247 -7.08 7.96 -6.09
C VAL A 247 -8.55 7.87 -5.68
N PHE A 248 -9.01 8.72 -4.78
CA PHE A 248 -10.34 8.68 -4.19
C PHE A 248 -11.20 9.88 -4.60
N PRO A 249 -12.55 9.73 -4.54
CA PRO A 249 -13.46 10.87 -4.54
C PRO A 249 -13.19 11.81 -3.35
N ASP A 250 -13.70 13.03 -3.45
CA ASP A 250 -13.53 14.04 -2.41
C ASP A 250 -14.24 13.59 -1.09
N ASN A 251 -13.59 13.81 0.04
CA ASN A 251 -13.88 13.33 1.39
C ASN A 251 -13.93 11.81 1.57
N MET A 252 -13.15 11.07 0.79
CA MET A 252 -13.06 9.61 0.88
C MET A 252 -11.61 9.13 0.89
N GLY A 253 -11.39 7.98 1.50
CA GLY A 253 -10.11 7.29 1.52
C GLY A 253 -10.28 5.85 1.98
N ALA A 254 -9.29 5.02 1.72
CA ALA A 254 -9.22 3.63 2.19
C ALA A 254 -7.77 3.16 2.21
N SER A 255 -7.47 2.11 2.96
CA SER A 255 -6.25 1.35 2.73
C SER A 255 -6.36 0.52 1.45
N TYR A 256 -5.23 0.34 0.76
CA TYR A 256 -5.16 -0.49 -0.43
C TYR A 256 -3.79 -1.11 -0.61
N VAL A 257 -3.76 -2.24 -1.31
CA VAL A 257 -2.54 -2.88 -1.78
C VAL A 257 -2.61 -3.03 -3.30
N LEU A 258 -1.51 -2.71 -3.96
CA LEU A 258 -1.29 -2.99 -5.37
C LEU A 258 -0.33 -4.17 -5.49
N ARG A 259 -0.66 -5.12 -6.36
CA ARG A 259 0.21 -6.22 -6.73
C ARG A 259 0.67 -6.04 -8.16
N CYS A 260 1.95 -6.26 -8.42
CA CYS A 260 2.52 -6.23 -9.77
C CYS A 260 3.60 -7.31 -9.98
N LYS A 261 3.83 -7.70 -11.23
CA LYS A 261 4.84 -8.73 -11.57
C LYS A 261 6.23 -8.17 -11.89
N GLN A 262 6.36 -6.87 -12.12
CA GLN A 262 7.58 -6.24 -12.61
C GLN A 262 8.02 -5.12 -11.68
N LEU A 263 9.32 -5.04 -11.40
CA LEU A 263 9.90 -4.02 -10.52
C LEU A 263 9.58 -2.60 -11.01
N LEU A 264 9.71 -2.35 -12.33
CA LEU A 264 9.43 -1.05 -12.91
C LEU A 264 7.97 -0.62 -12.72
N LEU A 265 7.03 -1.58 -12.68
CA LEU A 265 5.63 -1.31 -12.40
C LEU A 265 5.39 -1.00 -10.92
N LEU A 266 6.17 -1.61 -10.00
CA LEU A 266 6.19 -1.22 -8.59
C LEU A 266 6.68 0.22 -8.43
N VAL A 267 7.79 0.58 -9.09
CA VAL A 267 8.32 1.96 -9.08
C VAL A 267 7.28 2.94 -9.60
N TYR A 268 6.62 2.63 -10.72
CA TYR A 268 5.51 3.43 -11.24
C TYR A 268 4.39 3.64 -10.20
N CYS A 269 3.96 2.58 -9.51
CA CYS A 269 2.93 2.67 -8.47
C CYS A 269 3.36 3.58 -7.32
N ILE A 270 4.61 3.49 -6.87
CA ILE A 270 5.17 4.34 -5.81
C ILE A 270 5.22 5.80 -6.27
N VAL A 271 5.78 6.08 -7.45
CA VAL A 271 5.90 7.44 -8.01
C VAL A 271 4.53 8.11 -8.13
N VAL A 272 3.56 7.41 -8.68
CA VAL A 272 2.20 7.93 -8.86
C VAL A 272 1.48 8.14 -7.53
N THR A 273 1.72 7.27 -6.54
CA THR A 273 1.14 7.43 -5.20
C THR A 273 1.78 8.60 -4.43
N LEU A 274 3.11 8.76 -4.52
CA LEU A 274 3.82 9.89 -3.95
C LEU A 274 3.43 11.22 -4.61
N ASN A 275 3.15 11.21 -5.92
CA ASN A 275 2.68 12.36 -6.70
C ASN A 275 3.56 13.63 -6.54
N VAL A 276 4.86 13.44 -6.34
CA VAL A 276 5.84 14.52 -6.19
C VAL A 276 6.21 15.08 -7.56
N ARG A 277 5.83 16.33 -7.86
CA ARG A 277 6.08 17.00 -9.16
C ARG A 277 7.36 17.84 -9.18
N ARG A 278 8.39 17.39 -8.46
CA ARG A 278 9.69 18.07 -8.36
C ARG A 278 10.80 17.03 -8.28
N ALA A 279 11.88 17.26 -9.03
CA ALA A 279 13.11 16.46 -8.95
C ALA A 279 13.97 16.84 -7.74
N GLY A 280 14.87 15.95 -7.35
CA GLY A 280 15.81 16.20 -6.25
C GLY A 280 15.19 16.11 -4.86
N ILE A 281 14.00 15.53 -4.74
CA ILE A 281 13.36 15.30 -3.44
C ILE A 281 13.91 14.01 -2.84
N ASP A 282 14.47 14.13 -1.63
CA ASP A 282 15.05 13.00 -0.93
C ASP A 282 14.00 11.94 -0.57
N PHE A 283 14.41 10.68 -0.66
CA PHE A 283 13.69 9.54 -0.14
C PHE A 283 14.64 8.64 0.65
N GLN A 284 14.07 7.87 1.56
CA GLN A 284 14.76 6.86 2.35
C GLN A 284 14.04 5.52 2.21
N ILE A 285 14.81 4.44 2.18
CA ILE A 285 14.32 3.06 2.11
C ILE A 285 14.82 2.31 3.32
N PHE A 286 13.90 1.85 4.14
CA PHE A 286 14.18 1.05 5.32
C PHE A 286 13.85 -0.41 5.03
N SER A 287 14.72 -1.33 5.41
CA SER A 287 14.32 -2.74 5.53
C SER A 287 13.41 -2.90 6.75
N VAL A 288 12.45 -3.82 6.65
CA VAL A 288 11.64 -4.26 7.79
C VAL A 288 11.92 -5.73 8.01
N GLN A 289 12.63 -6.03 9.09
CA GLN A 289 12.77 -7.40 9.59
C GLN A 289 11.75 -7.58 10.71
N ALA A 290 10.86 -8.57 10.54
CA ALA A 290 9.77 -8.86 11.46
C ALA A 290 9.92 -10.31 11.93
N ASP A 291 10.66 -10.49 13.02
CA ASP A 291 10.95 -11.80 13.59
C ASP A 291 9.84 -12.17 14.57
N GLN A 292 9.22 -13.34 14.36
CA GLN A 292 8.19 -13.83 15.27
C GLN A 292 8.82 -14.23 16.60
N VAL A 293 8.25 -13.74 17.70
CA VAL A 293 8.62 -14.19 19.04
C VAL A 293 7.93 -15.55 19.25
N VAL A 294 8.73 -16.62 19.28
CA VAL A 294 8.24 -17.96 19.62
C VAL A 294 8.26 -18.06 21.14
N ASN A 295 7.07 -18.03 21.75
CA ASN A 295 6.87 -18.38 23.16
C ASN A 295 6.77 -19.89 23.34
#